data_AF-A0A0S8JYR5-F1
#
_entry.id   AF-A0A0S8JYR5-F1
#
_cell.length_a   1.000
_cell.length_b   1.000
_cell.length_c   1.000
_cell.angle_alpha   90.00
_cell.angle_beta   90.00
_cell.angle_gamma   90.00
#
_symmetry.space_group_name_H-M   'P 1'
#
loop_
_entity.id
_entity.type
_entity.pdbx_description
1 polymer ?
#
loop_
_entity_poly.entity_id
_entity_poly.type
_entity_poly.pdbx_seq_one_letter_code
_entity_poly.pdbx_strand_id
1 'polypeptide(L)'
;MSYKLAFIGFGVVGQGLAALLKEKKEFLKNKFGLEYVVTAISDPVKGCVYHEQGLDLERILALVDSDGNINKYETGVKGWDSLRTITNSNANVVVEVSPTNIEDGEPGITHIRKALTSKKHVITTNKGPVALFYRELAELARKNDVALKFEGTVLSGTPAINLSLHTLAGADILEVKGIMNGTTNYMLT
;
A
#
# COMPACT_ATOMS: atom_id res chain seq x y z
N MET A 1 12.62 14.53 3.30
CA MET A 1 12.11 14.33 1.90
C MET A 1 10.62 14.08 2.01
N SER A 2 9.79 14.73 1.18
CA SER A 2 8.32 14.60 1.27
C SER A 2 7.79 13.60 0.26
N TYR A 3 7.12 12.54 0.74
CA TYR A 3 6.51 11.51 -0.11
C TYR A 3 5.05 11.85 -0.43
N LYS A 4 4.64 11.66 -1.68
CA LYS A 4 3.26 11.83 -2.12
C LYS A 4 2.65 10.45 -2.32
N LEU A 5 1.67 10.11 -1.49
CA LEU A 5 1.06 8.79 -1.44
C LEU A 5 -0.24 8.76 -2.27
N ALA A 6 -0.48 7.64 -2.96
CA ALA A 6 -1.78 7.29 -3.54
C ALA A 6 -2.22 5.92 -3.04
N PHE A 7 -3.43 5.82 -2.49
CA PHE A 7 -4.01 4.55 -2.05
C PHE A 7 -4.84 3.92 -3.17
N ILE A 8 -4.57 2.64 -3.43
CA ILE A 8 -5.33 1.79 -4.35
C ILE A 8 -5.93 0.67 -3.50
N GLY A 9 -7.23 0.79 -3.24
CA GLY A 9 -7.92 0.08 -2.17
C GLY A 9 -7.97 0.92 -0.89
N PHE A 10 -9.15 1.04 -0.32
CA PHE A 10 -9.42 1.77 0.93
C PHE A 10 -10.35 0.94 1.83
N GLY A 11 -10.07 -0.36 1.92
CA GLY A 11 -10.65 -1.28 2.90
C GLY A 11 -10.02 -1.13 4.29
N VAL A 12 -10.14 -2.16 5.12
CA VAL A 12 -9.63 -2.16 6.51
C VAL A 12 -8.15 -1.79 6.59
N VAL A 13 -7.30 -2.37 5.73
CA VAL A 13 -5.85 -2.09 5.73
C VAL A 13 -5.55 -0.65 5.31
N GLY A 14 -6.18 -0.18 4.22
CA GLY A 14 -5.98 1.19 3.73
C GLY A 14 -6.42 2.25 4.74
N GLN A 15 -7.58 2.06 5.37
CA GLN A 15 -8.09 2.93 6.42
C GLN A 15 -7.22 2.88 7.68
N GLY A 16 -6.80 1.69 8.11
CA GLY A 16 -5.91 1.51 9.25
C GLY A 16 -4.57 2.23 9.06
N LEU A 17 -3.97 2.11 7.87
CA LEU A 17 -2.76 2.85 7.55
C LEU A 17 -3.01 4.36 7.49
N ALA A 18 -4.12 4.82 6.91
CA ALA A 18 -4.45 6.25 6.90
C ALA A 18 -4.63 6.81 8.32
N ALA A 19 -5.28 6.07 9.23
CA ALA A 19 -5.43 6.44 10.62
C ALA A 19 -4.07 6.50 11.34
N LEU A 20 -3.20 5.50 11.14
CA LEU A 20 -1.85 5.48 11.72
C LEU A 20 -0.98 6.62 11.19
N LEU A 21 -1.05 6.92 9.89
CA LEU A 21 -0.36 8.06 9.31
C LEU A 21 -0.83 9.35 10.02
N LYS A 22 -2.14 9.61 10.07
CA LYS A 22 -2.71 10.77 10.78
C LYS A 22 -2.18 10.87 12.22
N GLU A 23 -2.29 9.78 12.99
CA GLU A 23 -1.90 9.75 14.40
C GLU A 23 -0.39 9.94 14.61
N LYS A 24 0.44 9.31 13.77
CA LYS A 24 1.90 9.27 13.93
C LYS A 24 2.63 10.36 13.15
N LYS A 25 1.94 11.31 12.51
CA LYS A 25 2.53 12.32 11.63
C LYS A 25 3.72 13.06 12.27
N GLU A 26 3.50 13.66 13.44
CA GLU A 26 4.55 14.40 14.15
C GLU A 26 5.70 13.50 14.63
N PHE A 27 5.37 12.29 15.10
CA PHE A 27 6.37 11.32 15.51
C PHE A 27 7.28 10.91 14.35
N LEU A 28 6.71 10.60 13.18
CA LEU A 28 7.45 10.19 11.98
C LEU A 28 8.35 11.33 11.47
N LYS A 29 7.84 12.57 11.49
CA LYS A 29 8.62 13.75 11.13
C LYS A 29 9.79 13.96 12.10
N ASN A 30 9.52 14.01 13.41
CA ASN A 30 10.52 14.38 14.41
C ASN A 30 11.59 13.29 14.60
N LYS A 31 11.20 12.01 14.52
CA LYS A 31 12.13 10.90 14.77
C LYS A 31 12.89 10.46 13.51
N PHE A 32 12.25 10.50 12.35
CA PHE A 32 12.81 9.92 11.11
C PHE A 32 12.98 10.93 9.98
N GLY A 33 12.59 12.20 10.17
CA GLY A 33 12.57 13.19 9.09
C GLY A 33 11.60 12.81 7.97
N LEU A 34 10.63 11.93 8.26
CA LEU A 34 9.69 11.41 7.28
C LEU A 34 8.48 12.33 7.18
N GLU A 35 8.42 13.04 6.07
CA GLU A 35 7.26 13.84 5.70
C GLU A 35 6.52 13.16 4.55
N TYR A 36 5.20 13.24 4.58
CA TYR A 36 4.37 12.70 3.52
C TYR A 36 3.05 13.45 3.41
N VAL A 37 2.40 13.29 2.26
CA VAL A 37 1.08 13.81 1.96
C VAL A 37 0.31 12.76 1.16
N VAL A 38 -0.91 12.45 1.58
CA VAL A 38 -1.80 11.57 0.82
C VAL A 38 -2.52 12.42 -0.23
N THR A 39 -2.28 12.15 -1.50
CA THR A 39 -2.79 12.97 -2.61
C THR A 39 -3.95 12.31 -3.36
N ALA A 40 -4.04 10.98 -3.30
CA ALA A 40 -5.11 10.26 -3.97
C ALA A 40 -5.56 9.03 -3.18
N ILE A 41 -6.84 8.70 -3.28
CA ILE A 41 -7.44 7.45 -2.82
C ILE A 41 -8.40 6.98 -3.90
N SER A 42 -8.28 5.72 -4.33
CA SER A 42 -9.18 5.08 -5.27
C SER A 42 -9.61 3.72 -4.73
N ASP A 43 -10.90 3.54 -4.52
CA ASP A 43 -11.51 2.29 -4.09
C ASP A 43 -12.79 2.04 -4.91
N PRO A 44 -12.99 0.82 -5.47
CA PRO A 44 -14.12 0.54 -6.35
C PRO A 44 -15.48 0.62 -5.63
N VAL A 45 -15.50 0.50 -4.30
CA VAL A 45 -16.74 0.54 -3.50
C VAL A 45 -16.93 1.92 -2.87
N LYS A 46 -15.87 2.49 -2.28
CA LYS A 46 -15.96 3.75 -1.53
C LYS A 46 -15.84 4.99 -2.40
N GLY A 47 -15.34 4.86 -3.63
CA GLY A 47 -15.15 5.95 -4.57
C GLY A 47 -13.69 6.39 -4.71
N CYS A 48 -13.50 7.53 -5.37
CA CYS A 48 -12.17 8.04 -5.69
C CYS A 48 -12.08 9.54 -5.47
N VAL A 49 -10.97 10.00 -4.91
CA VAL A 49 -10.61 11.41 -4.84
C VAL A 49 -9.12 11.62 -5.06
N TYR A 50 -8.78 12.60 -5.89
CA TYR A 50 -7.44 13.14 -6.07
C TYR A 50 -7.42 14.63 -5.73
N HIS A 51 -6.45 15.07 -4.94
CA HIS A 51 -6.21 16.48 -4.65
C HIS A 51 -4.70 16.76 -4.67
N GLU A 52 -4.26 17.67 -5.55
CA GLU A 52 -2.85 17.90 -5.83
C GLU A 52 -2.04 18.32 -4.59
N GLN A 53 -2.65 19.14 -3.72
CA GLN A 53 -2.04 19.65 -2.50
C GLN A 53 -2.16 18.67 -1.30
N GLY A 54 -2.84 17.54 -1.49
CA GLY A 54 -3.11 16.58 -0.43
C GLY A 54 -4.55 16.56 0.05
N LEU A 55 -4.91 15.45 0.67
CA LEU A 55 -6.20 15.16 1.28
C LEU A 55 -6.11 15.30 2.79
N ASP A 56 -7.17 15.82 3.39
CA ASP A 56 -7.36 15.79 4.83
C ASP A 56 -7.81 14.40 5.26
N LEU A 57 -6.91 13.64 5.89
CA LEU A 57 -7.19 12.28 6.33
C LEU A 57 -8.25 12.21 7.43
N GLU A 58 -8.41 13.25 8.25
CA GLU A 58 -9.45 13.26 9.28
C GLU A 58 -10.84 13.27 8.63
N ARG A 59 -11.03 14.14 7.64
CA ARG A 59 -12.28 14.23 6.87
C ARG A 59 -12.54 12.99 6.04
N ILE A 60 -11.51 12.45 5.37
CA ILE A 60 -11.64 11.21 4.60
C ILE A 60 -12.12 10.06 5.48
N LEU A 61 -11.50 9.87 6.66
CA LEU A 61 -11.90 8.81 7.58
C LEU A 61 -13.33 9.04 8.10
N ALA A 62 -13.69 10.27 8.45
CA ALA A 62 -15.06 10.61 8.86
C ALA A 62 -16.12 10.28 7.80
N LEU A 63 -15.83 10.53 6.51
CA LEU A 63 -16.74 10.19 5.41
C LEU A 63 -16.90 8.68 5.21
N VAL A 64 -15.83 7.92 5.45
CA VAL A 64 -15.89 6.45 5.39
C VAL A 64 -16.72 5.91 6.54
N ASP A 65 -16.56 6.46 7.75
CA ASP A 65 -17.31 6.05 8.95
C ASP A 65 -18.80 6.41 8.85
N SER A 66 -19.14 7.58 8.28
CA SER A 66 -20.53 8.03 8.18
C SER A 66 -21.31 7.38 7.04
N ASP A 67 -20.71 7.31 5.85
CA ASP A 67 -21.42 7.00 4.59
C ASP A 67 -20.73 5.93 3.75
N GLY A 68 -19.51 5.53 4.10
CA GLY A 68 -18.70 4.64 3.27
C GLY A 68 -18.35 5.21 1.89
N ASN A 69 -18.50 6.51 1.66
CA ASN A 69 -18.42 7.13 0.33
C ASN A 69 -17.54 8.38 0.33
N ILE A 70 -16.31 8.24 -0.17
CA ILE A 70 -15.32 9.32 -0.22
C ILE A 70 -15.56 10.30 -1.37
N ASN A 71 -16.50 10.02 -2.28
CA ASN A 71 -16.86 10.96 -3.35
C ASN A 71 -17.51 12.25 -2.81
N LYS A 72 -18.03 12.21 -1.56
CA LYS A 72 -18.59 13.38 -0.87
C LYS A 72 -17.56 14.39 -0.40
N TYR A 73 -16.26 14.07 -0.46
CA TYR A 73 -15.20 15.01 -0.10
C TYR A 73 -15.27 16.24 -1.02
N GLU A 74 -15.24 17.45 -0.45
CA GLU A 74 -15.77 18.67 -1.07
C GLU A 74 -14.94 19.14 -2.26
N THR A 75 -13.64 18.86 -2.26
CA THR A 75 -12.70 19.30 -3.29
C THR A 75 -12.03 18.12 -4.00
N GLY A 76 -11.27 18.44 -5.05
CA GLY A 76 -10.48 17.46 -5.79
C GLY A 76 -11.26 16.75 -6.90
N VAL A 77 -10.52 15.99 -7.69
CA VAL A 77 -11.02 15.27 -8.86
C VAL A 77 -11.60 13.93 -8.43
N LYS A 78 -12.81 13.60 -8.90
CA LYS A 78 -13.48 12.32 -8.65
C LYS A 78 -13.57 11.47 -9.92
N GLY A 79 -14.03 10.22 -9.76
CA GLY A 79 -14.36 9.34 -10.88
C GLY A 79 -13.16 8.79 -11.65
N TRP A 80 -11.95 8.89 -11.10
CA TRP A 80 -10.81 8.14 -11.63
C TRP A 80 -10.89 6.69 -11.14
N ASP A 81 -10.48 5.76 -12.00
CA ASP A 81 -10.21 4.40 -11.60
C ASP A 81 -8.81 4.27 -11.00
N SER A 82 -8.45 3.07 -10.55
CA SER A 82 -7.14 2.79 -9.96
C SER A 82 -5.99 3.09 -10.93
N LEU A 83 -6.12 2.75 -12.22
CA LEU A 83 -5.03 2.92 -13.19
C LEU A 83 -4.78 4.39 -13.50
N ARG A 84 -5.85 5.16 -13.72
CA ARG A 84 -5.79 6.61 -13.91
C ARG A 84 -5.28 7.31 -12.65
N THR A 85 -5.66 6.83 -11.47
CA THR A 85 -5.12 7.34 -10.21
C THR A 85 -3.62 7.11 -10.09
N ILE A 86 -3.14 5.91 -10.46
CA ILE A 86 -1.71 5.60 -10.47
C ILE A 86 -0.96 6.51 -11.44
N THR A 87 -1.45 6.70 -12.67
CA THR A 87 -0.74 7.46 -13.71
C THR A 87 -0.83 8.96 -13.56
N ASN A 88 -2.03 9.49 -13.30
CA ASN A 88 -2.31 10.92 -13.44
C ASN A 88 -2.14 11.69 -12.13
N SER A 89 -2.12 11.02 -10.97
CA SER A 89 -1.81 11.70 -9.71
C SER A 89 -0.34 12.12 -9.65
N ASN A 90 -0.07 13.14 -8.84
CA ASN A 90 1.30 13.56 -8.51
C ASN A 90 1.95 12.69 -7.42
N ALA A 91 1.38 11.52 -7.09
CA ALA A 91 1.96 10.59 -6.13
C ALA A 91 3.27 9.98 -6.66
N ASN A 92 4.26 9.79 -5.78
CA ASN A 92 5.50 9.07 -6.07
C ASN A 92 5.58 7.71 -5.36
N VAL A 93 4.64 7.42 -4.45
CA VAL A 93 4.46 6.12 -3.81
C VAL A 93 3.02 5.67 -3.98
N VAL A 94 2.82 4.46 -4.48
CA VAL A 94 1.52 3.79 -4.55
C VAL A 94 1.42 2.80 -3.39
N VAL A 95 0.35 2.94 -2.61
CA VAL A 95 -0.06 2.02 -1.56
C VAL A 95 -1.10 1.08 -2.16
N GLU A 96 -0.67 -0.09 -2.57
CA GLU A 96 -1.52 -1.10 -3.21
C GLU A 96 -2.03 -2.08 -2.15
N VAL A 97 -3.29 -1.92 -1.77
CA VAL A 97 -3.95 -2.69 -0.70
C VAL A 97 -5.34 -3.13 -1.18
N SER A 98 -5.46 -3.43 -2.47
CA SER A 98 -6.67 -4.00 -3.05
C SER A 98 -6.83 -5.47 -2.62
N PRO A 99 -8.04 -6.05 -2.75
CA PRO A 99 -8.28 -7.45 -2.41
C PRO A 99 -7.31 -8.40 -3.10
N THR A 100 -6.97 -9.48 -2.40
CA THR A 100 -6.05 -10.49 -2.91
C THR A 100 -6.77 -11.47 -3.83
N ASN A 101 -6.21 -11.67 -5.03
CA ASN A 101 -6.51 -12.81 -5.89
C ASN A 101 -5.25 -13.66 -6.01
N ILE A 102 -5.32 -14.92 -5.56
CA ILE A 102 -4.19 -15.85 -5.60
C ILE A 102 -4.14 -16.71 -6.88
N GLU A 103 -5.16 -16.61 -7.74
CA GLU A 103 -5.22 -17.36 -8.99
C GLU A 103 -4.35 -16.71 -10.06
N ASP A 104 -4.53 -15.40 -10.29
CA ASP A 104 -3.84 -14.64 -11.32
C ASP A 104 -3.21 -13.32 -10.84
N GLY A 105 -3.41 -12.96 -9.57
CA GLY A 105 -2.90 -11.71 -9.01
C GLY A 105 -3.68 -10.45 -9.38
N GLU A 106 -4.75 -10.53 -10.18
CA GLU A 106 -5.52 -9.35 -10.61
C GLU A 106 -6.51 -8.86 -9.54
N PRO A 107 -6.79 -7.54 -9.46
CA PRO A 107 -6.21 -6.46 -10.26
C PRO A 107 -4.83 -5.98 -9.75
N GLY A 108 -4.36 -6.54 -8.63
CA GLY A 108 -3.15 -6.09 -7.93
C GLY A 108 -1.91 -6.10 -8.82
N ILE A 109 -1.73 -7.13 -9.64
CA ILE A 109 -0.57 -7.24 -10.54
C ILE A 109 -0.58 -6.13 -11.58
N THR A 110 -1.74 -5.82 -12.18
CA THR A 110 -1.88 -4.69 -13.11
C THR A 110 -1.58 -3.37 -12.40
N HIS A 111 -2.07 -3.16 -11.18
CA HIS A 111 -1.77 -1.96 -10.40
C HIS A 111 -0.27 -1.79 -10.16
N ILE A 112 0.41 -2.85 -9.68
CA ILE A 112 1.84 -2.79 -9.33
C ILE A 112 2.68 -2.58 -10.59
N ARG A 113 2.45 -3.34 -11.67
CA ARG A 113 3.15 -3.13 -12.95
C ARG A 113 2.98 -1.70 -13.44
N LYS A 114 1.76 -1.17 -13.36
CA LYS A 114 1.47 0.19 -13.83
C LYS A 114 2.17 1.25 -12.97
N ALA A 115 2.23 1.07 -11.66
CA ALA A 115 2.93 1.99 -10.76
C ALA A 115 4.43 1.99 -11.01
N LEU A 116 5.05 0.80 -11.09
CA LEU A 116 6.49 0.66 -11.31
C LEU A 116 6.92 1.21 -12.69
N THR A 117 6.16 0.91 -13.75
CA THR A 117 6.40 1.48 -15.10
C THR A 117 6.18 2.99 -15.16
N SER A 118 5.33 3.53 -14.29
CA SER A 118 5.14 4.97 -14.13
C SER A 118 6.20 5.62 -13.21
N LYS A 119 7.28 4.87 -12.89
CA LYS A 119 8.38 5.29 -12.01
C LYS A 119 7.90 5.75 -10.62
N LYS A 120 6.97 5.00 -10.05
CA LYS A 120 6.48 5.19 -8.68
C LYS A 120 6.90 4.01 -7.82
N HIS A 121 7.31 4.29 -6.58
CA HIS A 121 7.52 3.22 -5.59
C HIS A 121 6.20 2.55 -5.27
N VAL A 122 6.26 1.28 -4.87
CA VAL A 122 5.08 0.50 -4.46
C VAL A 122 5.31 -0.08 -3.08
N ILE A 123 4.34 0.14 -2.20
CA ILE A 123 4.19 -0.62 -0.96
C ILE A 123 2.89 -1.43 -1.09
N THR A 124 2.92 -2.75 -0.81
CA THR A 124 1.74 -3.61 -0.96
C THR A 124 1.58 -4.59 0.20
N THR A 125 0.33 -4.92 0.50
CA THR A 125 -0.04 -6.06 1.36
C THR A 125 -0.74 -7.17 0.57
N ASN A 126 -0.83 -7.04 -0.75
CA ASN A 126 -1.50 -7.99 -1.62
C ASN A 126 -0.59 -9.18 -1.91
N LYS A 127 -1.00 -10.36 -1.46
CA LYS A 127 -0.18 -11.57 -1.53
C LYS A 127 -0.12 -12.17 -2.93
N GLY A 128 -1.17 -12.00 -3.73
CA GLY A 128 -1.32 -12.62 -5.05
C GLY A 128 -0.19 -12.24 -6.00
N PRO A 129 0.00 -10.93 -6.29
CA PRO A 129 1.08 -10.47 -7.16
C PRO A 129 2.48 -10.86 -6.67
N VAL A 130 2.71 -10.82 -5.35
CA VAL A 130 4.00 -11.17 -4.77
C VAL A 130 4.25 -12.68 -4.88
N ALA A 131 3.27 -13.51 -4.55
CA ALA A 131 3.41 -14.97 -4.63
C ALA A 131 3.64 -15.47 -6.06
N LEU A 132 2.95 -14.87 -7.04
CA LEU A 132 2.95 -15.34 -8.43
C LEU A 132 4.04 -14.66 -9.30
N PHE A 133 4.35 -13.38 -9.06
CA PHE A 133 5.14 -12.56 -9.99
C PHE A 133 6.30 -11.79 -9.34
N TYR A 134 6.72 -12.13 -8.11
CA TYR A 134 7.76 -11.35 -7.40
C TYR A 134 9.03 -11.09 -8.22
N ARG A 135 9.58 -12.09 -8.90
CA ARG A 135 10.84 -11.94 -9.67
C ARG A 135 10.71 -10.88 -10.76
N GLU A 136 9.62 -10.94 -11.51
CA GLU A 136 9.30 -9.97 -12.55
C GLU A 136 9.13 -8.56 -11.96
N LEU A 137 8.37 -8.43 -10.88
CA LEU A 137 8.10 -7.13 -10.26
C LEU A 137 9.36 -6.52 -9.63
N ALA A 138 10.22 -7.34 -9.03
CA ALA A 138 11.51 -6.90 -8.48
C ALA A 138 12.46 -6.44 -9.59
N GLU A 139 12.52 -7.15 -10.72
CA GLU A 139 13.29 -6.73 -11.88
C GLU A 139 12.76 -5.42 -12.47
N LEU A 140 11.44 -5.30 -12.60
CA LEU A 140 10.79 -4.10 -13.12
C LEU A 140 11.05 -2.88 -12.21
N ALA A 141 10.99 -3.06 -10.90
CA ALA A 141 11.30 -2.02 -9.92
C ALA A 141 12.75 -1.54 -10.06
N ARG A 142 13.71 -2.49 -10.13
CA ARG A 142 15.14 -2.19 -10.34
C ARG A 142 15.39 -1.47 -11.67
N LYS A 143 14.75 -1.88 -12.77
CA LYS A 143 14.90 -1.25 -14.09
C LYS A 143 14.41 0.21 -14.11
N ASN A 144 13.40 0.53 -13.31
CA ASN A 144 12.81 1.87 -13.24
C ASN A 144 13.37 2.72 -12.10
N ASP A 145 14.40 2.23 -11.37
CA ASP A 145 14.99 2.89 -10.20
C ASP A 145 13.95 3.25 -9.12
N VAL A 146 13.06 2.31 -8.84
CA VAL A 146 12.03 2.43 -7.80
C VAL A 146 12.04 1.23 -6.87
N ALA A 147 11.30 1.35 -5.77
CA ALA A 147 11.26 0.35 -4.71
C ALA A 147 9.94 -0.41 -4.75
N LEU A 148 10.02 -1.72 -4.52
CA LEU A 148 8.88 -2.58 -4.23
C LEU A 148 9.05 -3.12 -2.81
N LYS A 149 8.10 -2.84 -1.92
CA LYS A 149 8.10 -3.31 -0.53
C LYS A 149 6.79 -4.03 -0.23
N PHE A 150 6.87 -5.14 0.49
CA PHE A 150 5.77 -6.09 0.63
C PHE A 150 5.72 -6.78 2.00
N GLU A 151 6.20 -6.10 3.05
CA GLU A 151 6.24 -6.64 4.42
C GLU A 151 4.88 -7.20 4.86
N GLY A 152 3.80 -6.42 4.65
CA GLY A 152 2.46 -6.80 5.10
C GLY A 152 1.81 -7.96 4.34
N THR A 153 2.52 -8.60 3.41
CA THR A 153 2.02 -9.81 2.72
C THR A 153 2.17 -11.09 3.57
N VAL A 154 3.10 -11.10 4.53
CA VAL A 154 3.40 -12.26 5.39
C VAL A 154 3.42 -11.84 6.85
N LEU A 155 2.81 -12.65 7.72
CA LEU A 155 2.75 -12.40 9.17
C LEU A 155 2.22 -11.01 9.60
N SER A 156 1.46 -10.34 8.73
CA SER A 156 0.81 -9.05 9.02
C SER A 156 1.82 -7.96 9.44
N GLY A 157 1.89 -7.62 10.73
CA GLY A 157 2.79 -6.61 11.28
C GLY A 157 4.09 -7.16 11.87
N THR A 158 4.29 -8.48 11.91
CA THR A 158 5.53 -9.08 12.43
C THR A 158 6.66 -8.90 11.42
N PRO A 159 7.81 -8.30 11.81
CA PRO A 159 8.96 -8.19 10.92
C PRO A 159 9.45 -9.57 10.47
N ALA A 160 9.28 -9.87 9.19
CA ALA A 160 9.67 -11.13 8.58
C ALA A 160 10.56 -10.88 7.35
N ILE A 161 10.08 -10.08 6.40
CA ILE A 161 10.82 -9.76 5.18
C ILE A 161 11.98 -8.83 5.51
N ASN A 162 11.76 -7.78 6.30
CA ASN A 162 12.80 -6.87 6.75
C ASN A 162 13.89 -7.59 7.55
N LEU A 163 13.49 -8.51 8.43
CA LEU A 163 14.41 -9.33 9.23
C LEU A 163 15.36 -10.10 8.31
N SER A 164 14.82 -10.80 7.31
CA SER A 164 15.62 -11.58 6.38
C SER A 164 16.49 -10.73 5.44
N LEU A 165 15.94 -9.63 4.90
CA LEU A 165 16.62 -8.85 3.86
C LEU A 165 17.60 -7.80 4.39
N HIS A 166 17.41 -7.33 5.63
CA HIS A 166 18.17 -6.20 6.16
C HIS A 166 18.85 -6.54 7.49
N THR A 167 18.12 -7.08 8.46
CA THR A 167 18.68 -7.35 9.79
C THR A 167 19.64 -8.54 9.79
N LEU A 168 19.39 -9.53 8.94
CA LEU A 168 20.23 -10.73 8.79
C LEU A 168 21.08 -10.71 7.51
N ALA A 169 21.34 -9.54 6.92
CA ALA A 169 22.07 -9.43 5.65
C ALA A 169 23.49 -10.04 5.65
N GLY A 170 24.08 -10.26 6.83
CA GLY A 170 25.39 -10.92 7.00
C GLY A 170 25.32 -12.40 7.40
N ALA A 171 24.14 -13.01 7.41
CA ALA A 171 23.93 -14.40 7.81
C ALA A 171 23.33 -15.23 6.67
N ASP A 172 23.71 -16.51 6.61
CA ASP A 172 23.06 -17.49 5.74
C ASP A 172 21.82 -18.04 6.43
N ILE A 173 20.64 -17.75 5.88
CA ILE A 173 19.37 -18.25 6.41
C ILE A 173 19.20 -19.70 5.96
N LEU A 174 19.44 -20.64 6.89
CA LEU A 174 19.34 -22.08 6.61
C LEU A 174 17.89 -22.59 6.62
N GLU A 175 17.03 -22.04 7.49
CA GLU A 175 15.66 -22.51 7.65
C GLU A 175 14.74 -21.41 8.22
N VAL A 176 13.48 -21.42 7.79
CA VAL A 176 12.39 -20.59 8.37
C VAL A 176 11.23 -21.50 8.77
N LYS A 177 10.87 -21.50 10.06
CA LYS A 177 9.75 -22.26 10.63
C LYS A 177 8.84 -21.32 11.41
N GLY A 178 7.53 -21.42 11.19
CA GLY A 178 6.56 -20.60 11.92
C GLY A 178 5.11 -20.85 11.53
N ILE A 179 4.19 -20.41 12.38
CA ILE A 179 2.74 -20.40 12.11
C ILE A 179 2.43 -19.16 11.28
N MET A 180 2.13 -19.36 10.00
CA MET A 180 1.92 -18.28 9.04
C MET A 180 0.45 -18.01 8.70
N ASN A 181 -0.48 -18.81 9.24
CA ASN A 181 -1.91 -18.63 9.08
C ASN A 181 -2.62 -18.68 10.44
N GLY A 182 -3.05 -17.52 10.91
CA GLY A 182 -3.73 -17.39 12.20
C GLY A 182 -5.09 -18.09 12.25
N THR A 183 -5.85 -18.06 11.15
CA THR A 183 -7.18 -18.69 11.09
C THR A 183 -7.10 -20.20 11.19
N THR A 184 -6.23 -20.83 10.40
CA THR A 184 -5.98 -22.28 10.49
C THR A 184 -5.47 -22.66 11.86
N ASN A 185 -4.55 -21.88 12.44
CA ASN A 185 -4.06 -22.17 13.78
C ASN A 185 -5.18 -22.08 14.83
N TYR A 186 -6.00 -21.02 14.80
CA TYR A 186 -7.13 -20.85 15.71
C TYR A 186 -8.15 -21.99 15.60
N MET A 187 -8.39 -22.50 14.40
CA MET A 187 -9.28 -23.67 14.22
C MET A 187 -8.69 -24.97 14.80
N LEU A 188 -7.37 -25.06 14.95
CA LEU A 188 -6.66 -26.27 15.39
C LEU A 188 -6.34 -26.29 16.90
N THR A 189 -6.46 -25.15 17.60
CA THR A 189 -6.09 -24.99 19.01
C THR A 189 -7.28 -24.55 19.86
#